data_AF-A0A7W1KM82-F1
#
_entry.id   AF-A0A7W1KM82-F1
#
_cell.length_a   1.000
_cell.length_b   1.000
_cell.length_c   1.000
_cell.angle_alpha   90.00
_cell.angle_beta   90.00
_cell.angle_gamma   90.00
#
_symmetry.space_group_name_H-M   'P 1'
#
loop_
_entity.id
_entity.type
_entity.pdbx_description
1 polymer ?
#
loop_
_entity_poly.entity_id
_entity_poly.type
_entity_poly.pdbx_seq_one_letter_code
_entity_poly.pdbx_strand_id
1 'polypeptide(L)' 'ARLVGGRVIPERAGYYLGYRMTEALVAERGLADAVRAGAQEFQAAEDAARGIQTA' A
#
# COMPACT_ATOMS: atom_id res chain seq x y z
N ALA A 1 -2.38 15.67 -13.29
CA ALA A 1 -1.98 15.79 -11.86
C ALA A 1 -3.21 16.10 -11.01
N ARG A 2 -3.29 15.58 -9.77
CA ARG A 2 -4.47 15.71 -8.88
C ARG A 2 -4.06 16.12 -7.46
N LEU A 3 -4.82 16.99 -6.81
CA LEU A 3 -4.63 17.31 -5.39
C LEU A 3 -5.32 16.25 -4.50
N VAL A 4 -4.56 15.63 -3.58
CA VAL A 4 -5.03 14.62 -2.62
C VAL A 4 -4.35 14.87 -1.27
N GLY A 5 -5.12 15.04 -0.19
CA GLY A 5 -4.57 15.21 1.16
C GLY A 5 -3.55 16.35 1.28
N GLY A 6 -3.76 17.47 0.57
CA GLY A 6 -2.84 18.61 0.55
C GLY A 6 -1.57 18.42 -0.30
N ARG A 7 -1.45 17.31 -1.05
CA ARG A 7 -0.30 17.00 -1.91
C ARG A 7 -0.72 16.87 -3.37
N VAL A 8 0.12 17.34 -4.29
CA VAL A 8 -0.09 17.14 -5.73
C VAL A 8 0.46 15.78 -6.13
N ILE A 9 -0.42 14.91 -6.63
CA ILE A 9 -0.07 13.64 -7.26
C ILE A 9 0.19 13.90 -8.75
N PRO A 10 1.41 13.67 -9.26
CA PRO A 10 1.72 13.83 -10.67
C PRO A 10 0.91 12.91 -11.58
N GLU A 11 0.85 13.25 -12.86
CA GLU A 11 0.25 12.38 -13.87
C GLU A 11 0.98 11.03 -13.90
N ARG A 12 0.23 9.92 -14.01
CA ARG A 12 0.76 8.53 -14.03
C ARG A 12 1.50 8.06 -12.78
N ALA A 13 1.56 8.84 -11.70
CA ALA A 13 2.18 8.42 -10.45
C ALA A 13 1.46 7.23 -9.79
N GLY A 14 0.21 6.94 -10.18
CA GLY A 14 -0.60 5.86 -9.65
C GLY A 14 0.03 4.47 -9.77
N TYR A 15 0.81 4.19 -10.83
CA TYR A 15 1.49 2.91 -10.99
C TYR A 15 2.54 2.68 -9.90
N TYR A 16 3.37 3.69 -9.65
CA TYR A 16 4.40 3.63 -8.62
C TYR A 16 3.79 3.64 -7.22
N LEU A 17 2.86 4.57 -6.97
CA LEU A 17 2.22 4.68 -5.67
C LEU A 17 1.45 3.41 -5.31
N GLY A 18 0.66 2.88 -6.25
CA GLY A 18 -0.08 1.62 -6.06
C GLY A 18 0.86 0.45 -5.78
N TYR A 19 1.93 0.29 -6.57
CA TYR A 19 2.96 -0.73 -6.32
C TYR A 19 3.49 -0.66 -4.88
N ARG A 20 3.94 0.53 -4.45
CA ARG A 20 4.49 0.74 -3.10
C ARG A 20 3.49 0.49 -1.98
N MET A 21 2.21 0.83 -2.19
CA MET A 21 1.14 0.57 -1.20
C MET A 21 0.83 -0.91 -1.03
N THR A 22 1.07 -1.73 -2.07
CA THR A 22 0.72 -3.16 -2.07
C THR A 22 1.90 -4.08 -1.79
N GLU A 23 3.13 -3.56 -1.87
CA GLU A 23 4.38 -4.33 -1.91
C GLU A 23 4.52 -5.28 -0.72
N ALA A 24 4.31 -4.81 0.51
CA ALA A 24 4.44 -5.63 1.72
C ALA A 24 3.48 -6.82 1.73
N LEU A 25 2.18 -6.58 1.47
CA LEU A 25 1.18 -7.65 1.50
C LEU A 25 1.39 -8.67 0.37
N VAL A 26 1.79 -8.20 -0.82
CA VAL A 26 2.13 -9.08 -1.95
C VAL A 26 3.36 -9.93 -1.63
N ALA A 27 4.36 -9.36 -0.96
CA ALA A 27 5.54 -10.12 -0.53
C ALA A 27 5.22 -11.15 0.57
N GLU A 28 4.30 -10.82 1.48
CA GLU A 28 3.87 -11.69 2.57
C GLU A 28 2.97 -12.85 2.11
N ARG A 29 1.97 -12.57 1.26
CA ARG A 29 0.87 -13.51 0.95
C ARG A 29 0.71 -13.84 -0.53
N GLY A 30 1.44 -13.15 -1.40
CA GLY A 30 1.34 -13.30 -2.85
C GLY A 30 0.15 -12.57 -3.48
N LEU A 31 0.16 -12.51 -4.82
CA LEU A 31 -0.81 -11.74 -5.60
C LEU A 31 -2.25 -12.25 -5.48
N ALA A 32 -2.45 -13.57 -5.43
CA ALA A 32 -3.79 -14.16 -5.41
C ALA A 32 -4.60 -13.73 -4.18
N ASP A 33 -3.95 -13.58 -3.04
CA ASP A 33 -4.59 -13.09 -1.82
C ASP A 33 -4.69 -11.56 -1.82
N ALA A 34 -3.62 -10.87 -2.20
CA ALA A 34 -3.58 -9.40 -2.19
C ALA A 34 -4.68 -8.75 -3.05
N VAL A 35 -5.08 -9.35 -4.18
CA VAL A 35 -6.17 -8.80 -5.03
C VAL A 35 -7.55 -8.87 -4.39
N ARG A 36 -7.73 -9.63 -3.30
CA ARG A 36 -8.99 -9.74 -2.55
C ARG A 36 -8.95 -9.01 -1.21
N ALA A 37 -7.79 -8.50 -0.82
CA ALA A 37 -7.56 -7.90 0.48
C ALA A 37 -8.16 -6.50 0.59
N GLY A 38 -8.61 -6.16 1.80
CA GLY A 38 -9.07 -4.82 2.15
C GLY A 38 -7.92 -3.87 2.52
N ALA A 39 -8.22 -2.57 2.55
CA ALA A 39 -7.23 -1.53 2.88
C ALA A 39 -6.55 -1.72 4.26
N GLN A 40 -7.29 -2.23 5.25
CA GLN A 40 -6.75 -2.49 6.59
C GLN A 40 -5.69 -3.59 6.60
N GLU A 41 -5.80 -4.59 5.72
CA GLU A 41 -4.83 -5.68 5.62
C GLU A 41 -3.51 -5.18 5.02
N PHE A 42 -3.58 -4.30 4.01
CA PHE A 42 -2.39 -3.63 3.48
C PHE A 42 -1.70 -2.78 4.54
N GLN A 43 -2.48 -2.03 5.33
CA GLN A 43 -1.94 -1.22 6.43
C GLN A 43 -1.23 -2.10 7.47
N ALA A 44 -1.86 -3.20 7.89
CA ALA A 44 -1.27 -4.12 8.86
C ALA A 44 0.02 -4.77 8.35
N ALA A 45 0.07 -5.18 7.07
CA ALA A 45 1.28 -5.72 6.46
C ALA A 45 2.41 -4.68 6.35
N GLU A 46 2.08 -3.41 6.02
CA GLU A 46 3.06 -2.31 6.02
C GLU A 46 3.60 -2.02 7.43
N ASP A 47 2.74 -1.98 8.44
CA ASP A 47 3.14 -1.75 9.83
C ASP A 47 4.06 -2.88 10.32
N ALA A 48 3.71 -4.14 10.02
CA ALA A 48 4.56 -5.29 10.29
C ALA A 48 5.91 -5.22 9.56
N ALA A 49 5.92 -4.88 8.27
CA ALA A 49 7.15 -4.76 7.47
C ALA A 49 8.07 -3.63 7.97
N ARG A 50 7.52 -2.57 8.55
CA ARG A 50 8.26 -1.45 9.16
C ARG A 50 8.68 -1.71 10.60
N GLY A 51 8.31 -2.86 11.18
CA GLY A 51 8.57 -3.18 12.58
C GLY A 51 7.79 -2.30 13.55
N ILE A 52 6.70 -1.69 13.10
CA ILE A 52 5.81 -0.89 13.94
C ILE A 52 4.89 -1.88 14.68
N GLN A 53 5.19 -2.12 15.95
CA GLN A 53 4.27 -2.79 16.86
C GLN A 53 3.34 -1.72 17.44
N THR A 54 2.17 -1.52 16.83
CA THR A 54 1.09 -0.79 17.50
C THR A 54 0.58 -1.65 18.67
N ALA A 55 0.79 -1.15 19.89
CA ALA A 55 0.37 -1.74 21.16
C ALA A 55 -1.16 -1.72 21.36
#